data_AF-A0A940HKC8-F1
#
_entry.id   AF-A0A940HKC8-F1
#
_cell.length_a   1.000
_cell.length_b   1.000
_cell.length_c   1.000
_cell.angle_alpha   90.00
_cell.angle_beta   90.00
_cell.angle_gamma   90.00
#
_symmetry.space_group_name_H-M   'P 1'
#
loop_
_entity.id
_entity.type
_entity.pdbx_description
1 polymer ?
#
loop_
_entity_poly.entity_id
_entity_poly.type
_entity_poly.pdbx_seq_one_letter_code
_entity_poly.pdbx_strand_id
1 'polypeptide(L)'
;MTMPTGLATPTPSSTGADSSTTARVWRIGAWLLVLTTFFPYAAIPIGANTSVPVASLLSVLLAVPVLRDLRTLGFVAAFLFAPALAAFVALVGGGPEPNVPGVVTGILHALPIAGFAGVVLKDPAALIAPLRLGIVASAAYVLIQKFVFLDNGILPFAELYTLPGFTSLEDRVTEITLYERRPFGFFPEPSVMASTLALSAAALVLLVVLRSRRLAVVDYAAVALSAVAVYLSASASAVVTIAVLVFLAIWPQVRGTARLSLIVLAVVIGGAVGTSIIEARNASFNWSWSDRWASIAAAFRFQFQDLGTVLFGVGKGNMTQIYQDGRVSMSDLEYYHAPGDIQSVLGRMIVENGILLGGAMLIGLCIVIVAALRPIIGTFGAVVALAGWIVVAGLTTTYEAASWLWAFPGIMLGLLARRKLVPEASA
;
A
#
# COMPACT_ATOMS: atom_id res chain seq x y z
N MET A 1 4.76 44.77 9.42
CA MET A 1 5.51 43.77 8.61
C MET A 1 4.56 43.29 7.52
N THR A 2 4.73 43.84 6.32
CA THR A 2 3.87 43.68 5.16
C THR A 2 4.15 42.33 4.48
N MET A 3 3.09 41.56 4.23
CA MET A 3 3.18 40.26 3.55
C MET A 3 3.36 40.45 2.04
N PRO A 4 4.16 39.62 1.34
CA PRO A 4 4.18 39.63 -0.12
C PRO A 4 2.92 38.97 -0.68
N THR A 5 2.22 39.74 -1.50
CA THR A 5 1.15 39.36 -2.42
C THR A 5 1.67 38.61 -3.63
N GLY A 6 0.93 37.59 -4.09
CA GLY A 6 0.84 37.22 -5.52
C GLY A 6 1.75 36.08 -5.99
N LEU A 7 1.25 34.84 -5.90
CA LEU A 7 1.68 33.77 -6.81
C LEU A 7 1.07 34.04 -8.19
N ALA A 8 1.89 34.48 -9.14
CA ALA A 8 1.48 34.64 -10.52
C ALA A 8 1.07 33.29 -11.12
N THR A 9 -0.20 33.18 -11.53
CA THR A 9 -0.68 32.13 -12.42
C THR A 9 0.03 32.24 -13.76
N PRO A 10 0.67 31.16 -14.27
CA PRO A 10 1.25 31.19 -15.61
C PRO A 10 0.12 31.32 -16.65
N THR A 11 0.22 32.33 -17.49
CA THR A 11 -0.63 32.54 -18.66
C THR A 11 -0.43 31.38 -19.64
N PRO A 12 -1.49 30.67 -20.07
CA PRO A 12 -1.35 29.61 -21.06
C PRO A 12 -1.04 30.24 -22.43
N SER A 13 0.17 29.98 -22.94
CA SER A 13 0.54 30.31 -24.32
C SER A 13 -0.29 29.48 -25.29
N SER A 14 -0.97 30.16 -26.21
CA SER A 14 -1.83 29.61 -27.25
C SER A 14 -1.04 28.87 -28.33
N THR A 15 -0.85 27.56 -28.16
CA THR A 15 -0.67 26.58 -29.24
C THR A 15 -1.74 25.50 -29.07
N GLY A 16 -2.96 25.87 -29.43
CA GLY A 16 -4.21 25.18 -29.12
C GLY A 16 -4.71 24.29 -30.24
N ALA A 17 -4.33 23.01 -30.20
CA ALA A 17 -5.12 21.87 -30.70
C ALA A 17 -4.53 20.56 -30.15
N ASP A 18 -3.20 20.38 -30.29
CA ASP A 18 -2.49 19.15 -29.89
C ASP A 18 -2.28 19.01 -28.37
N SER A 19 -2.28 20.10 -27.61
CA SER A 19 -2.08 20.07 -26.16
C SER A 19 -3.30 19.53 -25.39
N SER A 20 -4.50 19.60 -25.97
CA SER A 20 -5.75 19.24 -25.28
C SER A 20 -6.01 17.72 -25.27
N THR A 21 -5.76 17.04 -26.38
CA THR A 21 -5.99 15.59 -26.54
C THR A 21 -4.98 14.79 -25.71
N THR A 22 -3.68 15.12 -25.80
CA THR A 22 -2.64 14.43 -25.02
C THR A 22 -2.82 14.63 -23.50
N ALA A 23 -3.26 15.82 -23.08
CA ALA A 23 -3.59 16.08 -21.67
C ALA A 23 -4.82 15.28 -21.22
N ARG A 24 -5.84 15.16 -22.06
CA ARG A 24 -7.04 14.35 -21.78
C ARG A 24 -6.70 12.87 -21.67
N VAL A 25 -5.97 12.30 -22.64
CA VAL A 25 -5.53 10.89 -22.63
C VAL A 25 -4.70 10.60 -21.38
N TRP A 26 -3.80 11.50 -21.00
CA TRP A 26 -3.02 11.36 -19.77
C TRP A 26 -3.89 11.29 -18.52
N ARG A 27 -4.88 12.20 -18.40
CA ARG A 27 -5.80 12.21 -17.26
C ARG A 27 -6.67 10.95 -17.22
N ILE A 28 -7.16 10.49 -18.37
CA ILE A 28 -7.90 9.22 -18.47
C ILE A 28 -7.02 8.06 -17.99
N GLY A 29 -5.76 8.00 -18.45
CA GLY A 29 -4.81 7.00 -17.98
C GLY A 29 -4.61 7.04 -16.47
N ALA A 30 -4.41 8.23 -15.89
CA ALA A 30 -4.26 8.40 -14.44
C ALA A 30 -5.53 7.97 -13.67
N TRP A 31 -6.71 8.27 -14.19
CA TRP A 31 -7.98 7.81 -13.63
C TRP A 31 -8.09 6.29 -13.65
N LEU A 32 -7.83 5.67 -14.80
CA LEU A 32 -7.86 4.22 -14.94
C LEU A 32 -6.84 3.54 -14.02
N LEU A 33 -5.62 4.09 -13.93
CA LEU A 33 -4.60 3.60 -13.00
C LEU A 33 -5.12 3.61 -11.56
N VAL A 34 -5.64 4.74 -11.08
CA VAL A 34 -6.15 4.85 -9.71
C VAL A 34 -7.33 3.92 -9.49
N LEU A 35 -8.34 3.93 -10.36
CA LEU A 35 -9.55 3.15 -10.14
C LEU A 35 -9.26 1.64 -10.14
N THR A 36 -8.40 1.16 -11.04
CA THR A 36 -8.03 -0.27 -11.09
C THR A 36 -7.28 -0.74 -9.84
N THR A 37 -6.61 0.14 -9.08
CA THR A 37 -6.02 -0.26 -7.78
C THR A 37 -7.04 -0.62 -6.71
N PHE A 38 -8.32 -0.26 -6.87
CA PHE A 38 -9.41 -0.65 -5.97
C PHE A 38 -10.11 -1.94 -6.41
N PHE A 39 -9.70 -2.54 -7.54
CA PHE A 39 -10.23 -3.80 -8.06
C PHE A 39 -9.07 -4.80 -8.23
N PRO A 40 -8.57 -5.41 -7.15
CA PRO A 40 -7.44 -6.35 -7.22
C PRO A 40 -7.70 -7.56 -8.12
N TYR A 41 -8.97 -7.95 -8.30
CA TYR A 41 -9.39 -9.01 -9.22
C TYR A 41 -9.34 -8.60 -10.70
N ALA A 42 -9.19 -7.30 -11.01
CA ALA A 42 -8.84 -6.85 -12.35
C ALA A 42 -7.33 -7.09 -12.58
N ALA A 43 -6.98 -8.35 -12.82
CA ALA A 43 -5.61 -8.80 -13.05
C ALA A 43 -5.55 -9.85 -14.15
N ILE A 44 -4.35 -10.07 -14.67
CA ILE A 44 -4.07 -11.14 -15.63
C ILE A 44 -3.42 -12.30 -14.86
N PRO A 45 -4.02 -13.51 -14.87
CA PRO A 45 -3.38 -14.67 -14.26
C PRO A 45 -2.10 -15.03 -15.02
N ILE A 46 -1.04 -15.29 -14.27
CA ILE A 46 0.24 -15.77 -14.81
C ILE A 46 0.58 -17.02 -14.02
N GLY A 47 0.38 -18.20 -14.61
CA GLY A 47 0.58 -19.48 -13.92
C GLY A 47 -0.51 -19.80 -12.89
N ALA A 48 -0.26 -20.83 -12.07
CA ALA A 48 -1.26 -21.41 -11.18
C ALA A 48 -1.56 -20.58 -9.92
N ASN A 49 -0.57 -19.84 -9.41
CA ASN A 49 -0.64 -19.18 -8.11
C ASN A 49 -0.28 -17.69 -8.14
N THR A 50 -0.19 -17.07 -9.32
CA THR A 50 0.19 -15.66 -9.43
C THR A 50 -0.66 -14.91 -10.45
N SER A 51 -0.80 -13.61 -10.22
CA SER A 51 -1.47 -12.70 -11.14
C SER A 51 -0.78 -11.34 -11.16
N VAL A 52 -1.01 -10.59 -12.24
CA VAL A 52 -0.48 -9.24 -12.43
C VAL A 52 -1.64 -8.26 -12.48
N PRO A 53 -1.74 -7.34 -11.50
CA PRO A 53 -2.80 -6.33 -11.51
C PRO A 53 -2.77 -5.49 -12.78
N VAL A 54 -3.94 -5.17 -13.34
CA VAL A 54 -4.05 -4.27 -14.51
C VAL A 54 -3.41 -2.90 -14.20
N ALA A 55 -3.49 -2.45 -12.95
CA ALA A 55 -2.81 -1.23 -12.48
C ALA A 55 -1.30 -1.25 -12.73
N SER A 56 -0.64 -2.41 -12.61
CA SER A 56 0.79 -2.56 -12.92
C SER A 56 1.08 -2.35 -14.41
N LEU A 57 0.21 -2.85 -15.29
CA LEU A 57 0.36 -2.67 -16.74
C LEU A 57 0.15 -1.21 -17.14
N LEU A 58 -0.89 -0.56 -16.60
CA LEU A 58 -1.14 0.87 -16.80
C LEU A 58 0.01 1.73 -16.28
N SER A 59 0.69 1.28 -15.22
CA SER A 59 1.84 1.99 -14.65
C SER A 59 3.01 2.10 -15.63
N VAL A 60 3.23 1.11 -16.50
CA VAL A 60 4.27 1.18 -17.55
C VAL A 60 4.01 2.36 -18.49
N LEU A 61 2.76 2.51 -18.95
CA LEU A 61 2.36 3.57 -19.87
C LEU A 61 2.51 4.97 -19.24
N LEU A 62 2.28 5.07 -17.93
CA LEU A 62 2.34 6.32 -17.18
C LEU A 62 3.71 6.61 -16.56
N ALA A 63 4.68 5.69 -16.67
CA ALA A 63 6.05 5.88 -16.20
C ALA A 63 6.90 6.74 -17.16
N VAL A 64 6.39 7.13 -18.34
CA VAL A 64 7.14 7.92 -19.33
C VAL A 64 7.83 9.17 -18.75
N PRO A 65 7.22 9.97 -17.86
CA PRO A 65 7.89 11.12 -17.25
C PRO A 65 9.09 10.72 -16.37
N VAL A 66 9.06 9.53 -15.77
CA VAL A 66 10.18 9.01 -14.96
C VAL A 66 11.43 8.81 -15.82
N LEU A 67 11.27 8.38 -17.08
CA LEU A 67 12.39 8.18 -18.01
C LEU A 67 13.18 9.47 -18.28
N ARG A 68 12.58 10.63 -18.03
CA ARG A 68 13.21 11.95 -18.25
C ARG A 68 13.93 12.50 -17.01
N ASP A 69 13.72 11.91 -15.84
CA ASP A 69 14.40 12.29 -14.60
C ASP A 69 15.31 11.15 -14.14
N LEU A 70 16.60 11.24 -14.47
CA LEU A 70 17.61 10.20 -14.20
C LEU A 70 17.67 9.76 -12.74
N ARG A 71 17.38 10.65 -11.79
CA ARG A 71 17.41 10.30 -10.36
C ARG A 71 16.22 9.42 -9.99
N THR A 72 15.02 9.78 -10.46
CA THR A 72 13.82 8.98 -10.27
C THR A 72 13.91 7.67 -11.02
N LEU A 73 14.41 7.69 -12.27
CA LEU A 73 14.69 6.49 -13.05
C LEU A 73 15.67 5.57 -12.34
N GLY A 74 16.79 6.10 -11.84
CA GLY A 74 17.79 5.32 -11.12
C GLY A 74 17.22 4.64 -9.87
N PHE A 75 16.41 5.36 -9.08
CA PHE A 75 15.74 4.78 -7.92
C PHE A 75 14.75 3.68 -8.32
N VAL A 76 13.89 3.95 -9.29
CA VAL A 76 12.90 2.98 -9.78
C VAL A 76 13.59 1.75 -10.36
N ALA A 77 14.61 1.92 -11.19
CA ALA A 77 15.37 0.84 -11.78
C ALA A 77 16.06 0.00 -10.70
N ALA A 78 16.75 0.63 -9.75
CA ALA A 78 17.39 -0.08 -8.64
C ALA A 78 16.37 -0.91 -7.85
N PHE A 79 15.19 -0.37 -7.58
CA PHE A 79 14.13 -1.08 -6.87
C PHE A 79 13.55 -2.24 -7.68
N LEU A 80 13.23 -2.01 -8.96
CA LEU A 80 12.66 -3.03 -9.83
C LEU A 80 13.66 -4.16 -10.14
N PHE A 81 14.94 -3.87 -10.31
CA PHE A 81 15.94 -4.90 -10.62
C PHE A 81 16.52 -5.59 -9.39
N ALA A 82 16.28 -5.09 -8.17
CA ALA A 82 16.79 -5.70 -6.95
C ALA A 82 16.36 -7.17 -6.77
N PRO A 83 15.11 -7.60 -7.04
CA PRO A 83 14.73 -9.02 -7.00
C PRO A 83 15.53 -9.91 -7.96
N ALA A 84 15.79 -9.43 -9.17
CA ALA A 84 16.59 -10.16 -10.16
C ALA A 84 18.06 -10.25 -9.74
N LEU A 85 18.60 -9.16 -9.18
CA LEU A 85 19.95 -9.14 -8.63
C LEU A 85 20.07 -10.10 -7.42
N ALA A 86 19.10 -10.10 -6.51
CA ALA A 86 19.08 -11.01 -5.37
C ALA A 86 19.03 -12.47 -5.81
N ALA A 87 18.17 -12.81 -6.77
CA ALA A 87 18.11 -14.16 -7.33
C ALA A 87 19.41 -14.59 -8.03
N PHE A 88 20.05 -13.67 -8.77
CA PHE A 88 21.35 -13.93 -9.39
C PHE A 88 22.46 -14.17 -8.36
N VAL A 89 22.54 -13.33 -7.32
CA VAL A 89 23.54 -13.47 -6.25
C VAL A 89 23.33 -14.78 -5.49
N ALA A 90 22.08 -15.14 -5.19
CA ALA A 90 21.74 -16.42 -4.55
C ALA A 90 22.23 -17.60 -5.43
N LEU A 91 21.95 -17.58 -6.73
CA LEU A 91 22.40 -18.61 -7.67
C LEU A 91 23.93 -18.75 -7.70
N VAL A 92 24.65 -17.64 -7.85
CA VAL A 92 26.13 -17.64 -7.90
C VAL A 92 26.73 -18.07 -6.55
N GLY A 93 26.06 -17.77 -5.44
CA GLY A 93 26.44 -18.18 -4.10
C GLY A 93 26.15 -19.64 -3.75
N GLY A 94 25.66 -20.46 -4.70
CA GLY A 94 25.29 -21.86 -4.46
C GLY A 94 23.93 -22.04 -3.77
N GLY A 95 23.10 -21.00 -3.78
CA GLY A 95 21.73 -21.02 -3.29
C GLY A 95 20.75 -21.72 -4.24
N PRO A 96 19.44 -21.71 -3.92
CA PRO A 96 18.43 -22.35 -4.74
C PRO A 96 18.32 -21.71 -6.13
N GLU A 97 17.82 -22.49 -7.09
CA GLU A 97 17.54 -21.97 -8.44
C GLU A 97 16.56 -20.77 -8.37
N PRO A 98 16.72 -19.77 -9.25
CA PRO A 98 15.79 -18.65 -9.33
C PRO A 98 14.37 -19.09 -9.69
N ASN A 99 13.40 -18.75 -8.85
CA ASN A 99 11.99 -18.81 -9.22
C ASN A 99 11.66 -17.69 -10.21
N VAL A 100 11.84 -17.96 -11.51
CA VAL A 100 11.63 -16.98 -12.58
C VAL A 100 10.23 -16.34 -12.54
N PRO A 101 9.12 -17.11 -12.41
CA PRO A 101 7.80 -16.51 -12.20
C PRO A 101 7.73 -15.56 -11.00
N GLY A 102 8.33 -15.93 -9.86
CA GLY A 102 8.39 -15.09 -8.67
C GLY A 102 9.17 -13.79 -8.87
N VAL A 103 10.32 -13.85 -9.57
CA VAL A 103 11.11 -12.67 -9.94
C VAL A 103 10.30 -11.75 -10.84
N VAL A 104 9.73 -12.28 -11.92
CA VAL A 104 8.94 -11.49 -12.89
C VAL A 104 7.73 -10.84 -12.23
N THR A 105 6.97 -11.60 -11.45
CA THR A 105 5.78 -11.07 -10.76
C THR A 105 6.15 -10.02 -9.70
N GLY A 106 7.24 -10.20 -8.97
CA GLY A 106 7.76 -9.19 -8.03
C GLY A 106 8.10 -7.85 -8.72
N ILE A 107 8.72 -7.89 -9.89
CA ILE A 107 8.98 -6.68 -10.71
C ILE A 107 7.65 -6.02 -11.10
N LEU A 108 6.71 -6.82 -11.62
CA LEU A 108 5.44 -6.30 -12.11
C LEU A 108 4.57 -5.73 -10.98
N HIS A 109 4.59 -6.33 -9.79
CA HIS A 109 3.87 -5.83 -8.62
C HIS A 109 4.40 -4.47 -8.15
N ALA A 110 5.70 -4.21 -8.29
CA ALA A 110 6.34 -2.96 -7.90
C ALA A 110 6.24 -1.82 -8.94
N LEU A 111 5.80 -2.09 -10.18
CA LEU A 111 5.61 -1.08 -11.23
C LEU A 111 4.75 0.14 -10.84
N PRO A 112 3.73 0.04 -9.96
CA PRO A 112 2.99 1.20 -9.48
C PRO A 112 3.87 2.30 -8.85
N ILE A 113 5.07 1.98 -8.34
CA ILE A 113 6.03 3.02 -7.92
C ILE A 113 6.31 3.98 -9.10
N ALA A 114 6.66 3.42 -10.26
CA ALA A 114 7.00 4.18 -11.46
C ALA A 114 5.79 4.91 -12.05
N GLY A 115 4.65 4.22 -12.15
CA GLY A 115 3.43 4.77 -12.72
C GLY A 115 2.92 5.98 -11.93
N PHE A 116 2.77 5.83 -10.61
CA PHE A 116 2.31 6.93 -9.75
C PHE A 116 3.32 8.08 -9.66
N ALA A 117 4.63 7.78 -9.61
CA ALA A 117 5.66 8.81 -9.70
C ALA A 117 5.54 9.62 -11.00
N GLY A 118 5.34 8.94 -12.12
CA GLY A 118 5.13 9.56 -13.43
C GLY A 118 3.89 10.46 -13.48
N VAL A 119 2.76 10.00 -12.94
CA VAL A 119 1.53 10.83 -12.83
C VAL A 119 1.79 12.08 -12.00
N VAL A 120 2.42 11.95 -10.83
CA VAL A 120 2.70 13.10 -9.94
C VAL A 120 3.70 14.08 -10.56
N LEU A 121 4.73 13.59 -11.27
CA LEU A 121 5.67 14.44 -11.98
C LEU A 121 4.95 15.33 -13.00
N LYS A 122 3.99 14.77 -13.74
CA LYS A 122 3.25 15.49 -14.79
C LYS A 122 2.07 16.31 -14.25
N ASP A 123 1.10 15.68 -13.61
CA ASP A 123 -0.13 16.32 -13.10
C ASP A 123 -0.63 15.64 -11.80
N PRO A 124 -0.18 16.07 -10.61
CA PRO A 124 -0.57 15.48 -9.34
C PRO A 124 -2.05 15.72 -9.02
N ALA A 125 -2.64 16.78 -9.59
CA ALA A 125 -4.07 17.05 -9.41
C ALA A 125 -4.95 15.99 -10.11
N ALA A 126 -4.41 15.29 -11.12
CA ALA A 126 -5.13 14.23 -11.82
C ALA A 126 -5.46 13.02 -10.91
N LEU A 127 -4.76 12.86 -9.77
CA LEU A 127 -5.00 11.77 -8.82
C LEU A 127 -6.14 12.06 -7.84
N ILE A 128 -6.45 13.32 -7.54
CA ILE A 128 -7.35 13.68 -6.42
C ILE A 128 -8.79 13.20 -6.66
N ALA A 129 -9.36 13.51 -7.82
CA ALA A 129 -10.73 13.14 -8.15
C ALA A 129 -10.97 11.61 -8.22
N PRO A 130 -10.14 10.82 -8.93
CA PRO A 130 -10.32 9.37 -8.94
C PRO A 130 -10.02 8.73 -7.59
N LEU A 131 -9.14 9.30 -6.76
CA LEU A 131 -8.94 8.83 -5.38
C LEU A 131 -10.20 8.97 -4.54
N ARG A 132 -10.83 10.15 -4.56
CA ARG A 132 -12.10 10.37 -3.86
C ARG A 132 -13.15 9.36 -4.32
N LEU A 133 -13.31 9.19 -5.63
CA LEU A 133 -14.27 8.25 -6.18
C LEU A 133 -13.99 6.81 -5.76
N GLY A 134 -12.75 6.34 -5.91
CA GLY A 134 -12.35 4.98 -5.55
C GLY A 134 -12.55 4.68 -4.07
N ILE A 135 -12.18 5.61 -3.19
CA ILE A 135 -12.37 5.50 -1.74
C ILE A 135 -13.87 5.44 -1.40
N VAL A 136 -14.66 6.40 -1.90
CA VAL A 136 -16.09 6.49 -1.59
C VAL A 136 -16.84 5.27 -2.13
N ALA A 137 -16.58 4.85 -3.37
CA ALA A 137 -17.22 3.68 -3.97
C ALA A 137 -16.87 2.40 -3.21
N SER A 138 -15.59 2.22 -2.85
CA SER A 138 -15.14 1.06 -2.07
C SER A 138 -15.78 1.03 -0.69
N ALA A 139 -15.77 2.16 0.04
CA ALA A 139 -16.38 2.26 1.35
C ALA A 139 -17.91 2.08 1.31
N ALA A 140 -18.59 2.62 0.30
CA ALA A 140 -20.02 2.39 0.11
C ALA A 140 -20.33 0.91 -0.12
N TYR A 141 -19.52 0.23 -0.95
CA TYR A 141 -19.71 -1.20 -1.17
C TYR A 141 -19.46 -2.02 0.09
N VAL A 142 -18.50 -1.63 0.95
CA VAL A 142 -18.28 -2.26 2.27
C VAL A 142 -19.51 -2.15 3.17
N LEU A 143 -20.14 -0.97 3.21
CA LEU A 143 -21.36 -0.77 4.00
C LEU A 143 -22.50 -1.64 3.49
N ILE A 144 -22.69 -1.69 2.16
CA ILE A 144 -23.69 -2.54 1.53
C ILE A 144 -23.39 -4.02 1.82
N GLN A 145 -22.15 -4.46 1.61
CA GLN A 145 -21.72 -5.83 1.86
C GLN A 145 -21.96 -6.22 3.32
N LYS A 146 -21.66 -5.35 4.27
CA LYS A 146 -21.89 -5.61 5.70
C LYS A 146 -23.37 -5.72 6.03
N PHE A 147 -24.12 -4.65 5.82
CA PHE A 147 -25.47 -4.50 6.37
C PHE A 147 -26.57 -5.14 5.52
N VAL A 148 -26.34 -5.31 4.21
CA VAL A 148 -27.35 -5.88 3.30
C VAL A 148 -27.11 -7.37 3.06
N PHE A 149 -25.86 -7.82 3.00
CA PHE A 149 -25.53 -9.18 2.59
C PHE A 149 -24.99 -10.05 3.73
N LEU A 150 -23.86 -9.68 4.33
CA LEU A 150 -23.16 -10.54 5.29
C LEU A 150 -23.97 -10.77 6.58
N ASP A 151 -24.67 -9.74 7.08
CA ASP A 151 -25.52 -9.89 8.26
C ASP A 151 -26.75 -10.81 7.99
N ASN A 152 -27.08 -11.03 6.71
CA ASN A 152 -28.09 -11.99 6.25
C ASN A 152 -27.48 -13.33 5.80
N GLY A 153 -26.17 -13.55 6.00
CA GLY A 153 -25.49 -14.80 5.62
C GLY A 153 -25.26 -14.98 4.12
N ILE A 154 -25.30 -13.90 3.34
CA ILE A 154 -25.11 -13.92 1.88
C ILE A 154 -23.77 -13.30 1.52
N LEU A 155 -23.04 -13.91 0.57
CA LEU A 155 -21.91 -13.27 -0.09
C LEU A 155 -22.28 -12.92 -1.54
N PRO A 156 -22.36 -11.62 -1.89
CA PRO A 156 -22.74 -11.23 -3.24
C PRO A 156 -21.57 -11.45 -4.22
N PHE A 157 -21.87 -11.92 -5.42
CA PHE A 157 -20.92 -12.05 -6.53
C PHE A 157 -19.68 -12.89 -6.21
N ALA A 158 -19.84 -13.99 -5.46
CA ALA A 158 -18.74 -14.87 -5.05
C ALA A 158 -17.87 -15.32 -6.24
N GLU A 159 -18.50 -15.58 -7.38
CA GLU A 159 -17.89 -15.99 -8.65
C GLU A 159 -16.92 -14.95 -9.23
N LEU A 160 -17.09 -13.67 -8.90
CA LEU A 160 -16.19 -12.59 -9.36
C LEU A 160 -14.89 -12.50 -8.54
N TYR A 161 -14.79 -13.26 -7.46
CA TYR A 161 -13.64 -13.29 -6.57
C TYR A 161 -12.78 -14.56 -6.78
N THR A 162 -12.66 -14.95 -8.05
CA THR A 162 -11.88 -16.11 -8.48
C THR A 162 -10.68 -15.62 -9.30
N LEU A 163 -9.49 -15.62 -8.69
CA LEU A 163 -8.27 -15.22 -9.39
C LEU A 163 -7.03 -15.87 -8.75
N PRO A 164 -6.19 -16.55 -9.55
CA PRO A 164 -4.90 -17.05 -9.09
C PRO A 164 -4.04 -15.99 -8.39
N GLY A 165 -3.42 -16.37 -7.27
CA GLY A 165 -2.59 -15.48 -6.45
C GLY A 165 -3.35 -14.65 -5.41
N PHE A 166 -4.67 -14.78 -5.36
CA PHE A 166 -5.48 -14.35 -4.22
C PHE A 166 -6.17 -15.55 -3.58
N THR A 167 -6.61 -15.39 -2.33
CA THR A 167 -7.47 -16.40 -1.70
C THR A 167 -8.79 -16.47 -2.47
N SER A 168 -9.14 -17.67 -2.96
CA SER A 168 -10.44 -17.94 -3.58
C SER A 168 -11.54 -17.74 -2.53
N LEU A 169 -12.45 -16.80 -2.79
CA LEU A 169 -13.55 -16.53 -1.86
C LEU A 169 -14.74 -17.47 -2.09
N GLU A 170 -14.83 -18.06 -3.28
CA GLU A 170 -15.82 -19.09 -3.61
C GLU A 170 -15.65 -20.32 -2.71
N ASP A 171 -14.40 -20.75 -2.49
CA ASP A 171 -14.10 -21.91 -1.65
C ASP A 171 -14.30 -21.63 -0.15
N ARG A 172 -14.46 -20.36 0.24
CA ARG A 172 -14.58 -19.90 1.63
C ARG A 172 -15.91 -19.26 1.98
N VAL A 173 -16.91 -19.34 1.09
CA VAL A 173 -18.23 -18.70 1.29
C VAL A 173 -18.80 -19.03 2.67
N THR A 174 -18.81 -20.31 3.04
CA THR A 174 -19.34 -20.78 4.34
C THR A 174 -18.59 -20.20 5.54
N GLU A 175 -17.26 -20.12 5.47
CA GLU A 175 -16.44 -19.53 6.53
C GLU A 175 -16.75 -18.03 6.69
N ILE A 176 -16.82 -17.33 5.56
CA ILE A 176 -17.03 -15.89 5.48
C ILE A 176 -18.43 -15.48 5.95
N THR A 177 -19.48 -16.20 5.54
CA THR A 177 -20.87 -15.81 5.82
C THR A 177 -21.36 -16.28 7.19
N LEU A 178 -20.86 -17.42 7.68
CA LEU A 178 -21.33 -17.99 8.95
C LEU A 178 -20.45 -17.61 10.14
N TYR A 179 -19.13 -17.47 9.95
CA TYR A 179 -18.18 -17.35 11.07
C TYR A 179 -17.46 -16.00 11.11
N GLU A 180 -17.03 -15.46 9.96
CA GLU A 180 -16.30 -14.18 9.96
C GLU A 180 -17.21 -12.96 9.91
N ARG A 181 -18.15 -12.89 8.95
CA ARG A 181 -19.06 -11.76 8.69
C ARG A 181 -18.37 -10.38 8.64
N ARG A 182 -17.13 -10.36 8.16
CA ARG A 182 -16.30 -9.17 8.00
C ARG A 182 -16.36 -8.70 6.55
N PRO A 183 -16.71 -7.44 6.29
CA PRO A 183 -16.74 -6.92 4.93
C PRO A 183 -15.32 -6.69 4.42
N PHE A 184 -15.14 -6.94 3.13
CA PHE A 184 -13.89 -6.80 2.39
C PHE A 184 -14.08 -6.07 1.05
N GLY A 185 -15.29 -5.66 0.71
CA GLY A 185 -15.60 -4.93 -0.53
C GLY A 185 -15.13 -5.68 -1.77
N PHE A 186 -14.33 -5.02 -2.62
CA PHE A 186 -13.79 -5.59 -3.85
C PHE A 186 -12.49 -6.39 -3.65
N PHE A 187 -12.07 -6.61 -2.40
CA PHE A 187 -10.74 -7.12 -2.07
C PHE A 187 -10.77 -8.59 -1.66
N PRO A 188 -9.63 -9.30 -1.78
CA PRO A 188 -9.53 -10.72 -1.43
C PRO A 188 -9.62 -11.00 0.07
N GLU A 189 -9.46 -9.99 0.92
CA GLU A 189 -9.62 -10.14 2.36
C GLU A 189 -9.82 -8.76 3.02
N PRO A 190 -10.39 -8.71 4.24
CA PRO A 190 -10.62 -7.45 4.94
C PRO A 190 -9.33 -6.66 5.23
N SER A 191 -8.19 -7.32 5.47
CA SER A 191 -6.90 -6.65 5.72
C SER A 191 -6.35 -5.92 4.50
N VAL A 192 -6.44 -6.51 3.30
CA VAL A 192 -6.02 -5.87 2.05
C VAL A 192 -6.87 -4.65 1.75
N MET A 193 -8.18 -4.75 1.97
CA MET A 193 -9.09 -3.61 1.86
C MET A 193 -8.70 -2.49 2.82
N ALA A 194 -8.53 -2.82 4.11
CA ALA A 194 -8.19 -1.84 5.14
C ALA A 194 -6.87 -1.12 4.80
N SER A 195 -5.86 -1.87 4.39
CA SER A 195 -4.58 -1.36 3.90
C SER A 195 -4.73 -0.43 2.70
N THR A 196 -5.51 -0.82 1.70
CA THR A 196 -5.76 -0.04 0.48
C THR A 196 -6.48 1.28 0.80
N LEU A 197 -7.56 1.21 1.57
CA LEU A 197 -8.34 2.38 1.97
C LEU A 197 -7.54 3.34 2.85
N ALA A 198 -6.71 2.83 3.77
CA ALA A 198 -5.85 3.65 4.61
C ALA A 198 -4.78 4.38 3.80
N LEU A 199 -4.03 3.67 2.95
CA LEU A 199 -2.95 4.28 2.17
C LEU A 199 -3.47 5.24 1.11
N SER A 200 -4.58 4.91 0.44
CA SER A 200 -5.21 5.80 -0.55
C SER A 200 -5.79 7.06 0.08
N ALA A 201 -6.46 6.96 1.24
CA ALA A 201 -6.97 8.12 1.97
C ALA A 201 -5.82 9.00 2.51
N ALA A 202 -4.74 8.39 3.02
CA ALA A 202 -3.55 9.13 3.40
C ALA A 202 -2.95 9.87 2.20
N ALA A 203 -2.82 9.21 1.05
CA ALA A 203 -2.34 9.84 -0.19
C ALA A 203 -3.25 11.01 -0.63
N LEU A 204 -4.58 10.84 -0.58
CA LEU A 204 -5.55 11.89 -0.89
C LEU A 204 -5.32 13.13 0.00
N VAL A 205 -5.27 12.94 1.32
CA VAL A 205 -5.05 14.04 2.28
C VAL A 205 -3.76 14.78 1.95
N LEU A 206 -2.66 14.07 1.74
CA LEU A 206 -1.35 14.66 1.48
C LEU A 206 -1.33 15.43 0.15
N LEU A 207 -1.93 14.90 -0.90
CA LEU A 207 -2.05 15.57 -2.21
C LEU A 207 -2.92 16.84 -2.13
N VAL A 208 -4.01 16.80 -1.38
CA VAL A 208 -4.89 17.98 -1.20
C VAL A 208 -4.20 19.04 -0.34
N VAL A 209 -3.58 18.66 0.77
CA VAL A 209 -2.84 19.58 1.65
C VAL A 209 -1.71 20.26 0.88
N LEU A 210 -1.02 19.55 0.00
CA LEU A 210 -0.02 20.15 -0.89
C LEU A 210 -0.60 21.19 -1.83
N ARG A 211 -1.79 20.94 -2.39
CA ARG A 211 -2.41 21.81 -3.39
C ARG A 211 -3.10 23.03 -2.78
N SER A 212 -3.94 22.82 -1.76
CA SER A 212 -4.85 23.84 -1.23
C SER A 212 -4.62 24.16 0.25
N ARG A 213 -3.69 23.48 0.94
CA ARG A 213 -3.42 23.58 2.39
C ARG A 213 -4.60 23.25 3.31
N ARG A 214 -5.82 23.08 2.76
CA ARG A 214 -7.05 22.76 3.47
C ARG A 214 -7.84 21.70 2.72
N LEU A 215 -8.41 20.77 3.48
CA LEU A 215 -9.33 19.75 3.00
C LEU A 215 -10.72 20.34 2.77
N ALA A 216 -11.36 19.96 1.68
CA ALA A 216 -12.77 20.27 1.46
C ALA A 216 -13.65 19.26 2.21
N VAL A 217 -14.95 19.57 2.37
CA VAL A 217 -15.92 18.67 3.02
C VAL A 217 -15.92 17.28 2.37
N VAL A 218 -15.81 17.21 1.03
CA VAL A 218 -15.74 15.94 0.30
C VAL A 218 -14.50 15.11 0.66
N ASP A 219 -13.36 15.75 0.99
CA ASP A 219 -12.15 15.05 1.40
C ASP A 219 -12.31 14.45 2.80
N TYR A 220 -12.90 15.22 3.73
CA TYR A 220 -13.24 14.71 5.05
C TYR A 220 -14.22 13.56 4.99
N ALA A 221 -15.26 13.67 4.16
CA ALA A 221 -16.23 12.60 3.97
C ALA A 221 -15.55 11.33 3.44
N ALA A 222 -14.66 11.44 2.45
CA ALA A 222 -13.92 10.29 1.92
C ALA A 222 -13.01 9.65 3.00
N VAL A 223 -12.28 10.46 3.79
CA VAL A 223 -11.43 9.95 4.88
C VAL A 223 -12.25 9.30 5.99
N ALA A 224 -13.38 9.91 6.37
CA ALA A 224 -14.28 9.36 7.39
C ALA A 224 -14.91 8.05 6.94
N LEU A 225 -15.40 7.96 5.69
CA LEU A 225 -15.92 6.73 5.11
C LEU A 225 -14.85 5.63 5.03
N SER A 226 -13.61 5.99 4.67
CA SER A 226 -12.47 5.06 4.72
C SER A 226 -12.24 4.54 6.14
N ALA A 227 -12.20 5.41 7.15
CA ALA A 227 -12.02 5.02 8.55
C ALA A 227 -13.16 4.11 9.05
N VAL A 228 -14.42 4.39 8.69
CA VAL A 228 -15.57 3.54 9.02
C VAL A 228 -15.45 2.17 8.35
N ALA A 229 -15.12 2.11 7.06
CA ALA A 229 -14.93 0.84 6.35
C ALA A 229 -13.77 0.02 6.93
N VAL A 230 -12.66 0.67 7.27
CA VAL A 230 -11.51 0.06 7.95
C VAL A 230 -11.91 -0.48 9.32
N TYR A 231 -12.69 0.27 10.10
CA TYR A 231 -13.20 -0.18 11.40
C TYR A 231 -14.10 -1.42 11.25
N LEU A 232 -15.07 -1.38 10.34
CA LEU A 232 -16.00 -2.49 10.09
C LEU A 232 -15.29 -3.76 9.60
N SER A 233 -14.16 -3.61 8.92
CA SER A 233 -13.33 -4.73 8.49
C SER A 233 -12.76 -5.55 9.67
N ALA A 234 -12.77 -5.03 10.89
CA ALA A 234 -12.13 -5.59 12.08
C ALA A 234 -10.66 -6.02 11.83
N SER A 235 -9.95 -5.32 10.94
CA SER A 235 -8.53 -5.55 10.65
C SER A 235 -7.66 -5.08 11.81
N ALA A 236 -6.58 -5.80 12.11
CA ALA A 236 -5.55 -5.41 13.08
C ALA A 236 -5.03 -3.99 12.86
N SER A 237 -4.82 -3.68 11.59
CA SER A 237 -4.28 -2.40 11.17
C SER A 237 -5.22 -1.25 11.44
N ALA A 238 -6.51 -1.48 11.69
CA ALA A 238 -7.48 -0.40 11.91
C ALA A 238 -7.09 0.49 13.08
N VAL A 239 -6.53 -0.09 14.16
CA VAL A 239 -6.03 0.65 15.34
C VAL A 239 -5.04 1.73 14.93
N VAL A 240 -4.03 1.35 14.17
CA VAL A 240 -2.95 2.26 13.75
C VAL A 240 -3.41 3.14 12.59
N THR A 241 -4.06 2.56 11.58
CA THR A 241 -4.40 3.27 10.35
C THR A 241 -5.48 4.32 10.57
N ILE A 242 -6.50 4.08 11.40
CA ILE A 242 -7.50 5.10 11.75
C ILE A 242 -6.84 6.24 12.54
N ALA A 243 -5.99 5.93 13.51
CA ALA A 243 -5.25 6.95 14.26
C ALA A 243 -4.37 7.81 13.33
N VAL A 244 -3.67 7.17 12.38
CA VAL A 244 -2.86 7.86 11.35
C VAL A 244 -3.74 8.72 10.44
N LEU A 245 -4.91 8.25 10.00
CA LEU A 245 -5.81 9.01 9.13
C LEU A 245 -6.37 10.24 9.83
N VAL A 246 -6.85 10.10 11.07
CA VAL A 246 -7.33 11.23 11.89
C VAL A 246 -6.21 12.23 12.10
N PHE A 247 -5.02 11.74 12.45
CA PHE A 247 -3.83 12.56 12.62
C PHE A 247 -3.53 13.34 11.33
N LEU A 248 -3.41 12.67 10.18
CA LEU A 248 -3.05 13.31 8.91
C LEU A 248 -4.12 14.31 8.44
N ALA A 249 -5.41 14.04 8.67
CA ALA A 249 -6.48 14.93 8.28
C ALA A 249 -6.43 16.27 9.05
N ILE A 250 -6.13 16.22 10.36
CA ILE A 250 -6.21 17.38 11.26
C ILE A 250 -4.85 18.07 11.43
N TRP A 251 -3.74 17.32 11.41
CA TRP A 251 -2.40 17.81 11.72
C TRP A 251 -1.96 19.07 10.93
N PRO A 252 -2.22 19.18 9.61
CA PRO A 252 -1.86 20.37 8.84
C PRO A 252 -2.57 21.65 9.30
N GLN A 253 -3.66 21.51 10.06
CA GLN A 253 -4.56 22.60 10.44
C GLN A 253 -4.33 23.10 11.86
N VAL A 254 -3.64 22.32 12.69
CA VAL A 254 -3.37 22.65 14.10
C VAL A 254 -1.93 23.13 14.31
N ARG A 255 -1.76 24.11 15.21
CA ARG A 255 -0.47 24.72 15.56
C ARG A 255 -0.29 24.75 17.08
N GLY A 256 0.96 24.85 17.52
CA GLY A 256 1.31 25.00 18.94
C GLY A 256 0.81 23.85 19.81
N THR A 257 0.30 24.18 21.00
CA THR A 257 -0.16 23.22 22.01
C THR A 257 -1.35 22.36 21.55
N ALA A 258 -2.16 22.82 20.60
CA ALA A 258 -3.26 22.03 20.02
C ALA A 258 -2.77 20.75 19.32
N ARG A 259 -1.49 20.69 18.92
CA ARG A 259 -0.87 19.46 18.39
C ARG A 259 -0.75 18.37 19.45
N LEU A 260 -0.53 18.74 20.71
CA LEU A 260 -0.49 17.78 21.81
C LEU A 260 -1.87 17.17 22.03
N SER A 261 -2.92 17.99 22.01
CA SER A 261 -4.31 17.52 22.09
C SER A 261 -4.66 16.57 20.95
N LEU A 262 -4.17 16.83 19.73
CA LEU A 262 -4.38 15.92 18.60
C LEU A 262 -3.66 14.58 18.76
N ILE A 263 -2.44 14.56 19.33
CA ILE A 263 -1.73 13.32 19.64
C ILE A 263 -2.54 12.51 20.65
N VAL A 264 -3.00 13.15 21.73
CA VAL A 264 -3.86 12.51 22.74
C VAL A 264 -5.13 11.98 22.09
N LEU A 265 -5.80 12.77 21.24
CA LEU A 265 -7.00 12.34 20.53
C LEU A 265 -6.75 11.12 19.64
N ALA A 266 -5.66 11.12 18.87
CA ALA A 266 -5.31 9.99 18.01
C ALA A 266 -5.01 8.72 18.83
N VAL A 267 -4.34 8.85 19.98
CA VAL A 267 -4.10 7.74 20.91
C VAL A 267 -5.40 7.23 21.52
N VAL A 268 -6.30 8.12 21.95
CA VAL A 268 -7.60 7.74 22.53
C VAL A 268 -8.48 7.04 21.50
N ILE A 269 -8.57 7.57 20.27
CA ILE A 269 -9.33 6.94 19.18
C ILE A 269 -8.71 5.59 18.83
N GLY A 270 -7.39 5.51 18.67
CA GLY A 270 -6.70 4.26 18.42
C GLY A 270 -6.95 3.23 19.52
N GLY A 271 -6.85 3.64 20.79
CA GLY A 271 -7.15 2.80 21.95
C GLY A 271 -8.58 2.29 21.96
N ALA A 272 -9.57 3.17 21.77
CA ALA A 272 -10.98 2.81 21.75
C ALA A 272 -11.35 1.88 20.59
N VAL A 273 -10.78 2.13 19.40
CA VAL A 273 -10.91 1.21 18.26
C VAL A 273 -10.25 -0.13 18.59
N GLY A 274 -9.06 -0.12 19.19
CA GLY A 274 -8.34 -1.33 19.57
C GLY A 274 -9.10 -2.19 20.57
N THR A 275 -9.65 -1.60 21.62
CA THR A 275 -10.47 -2.33 22.60
C THR A 275 -11.70 -2.92 21.94
N SER A 276 -12.41 -2.14 21.12
CA SER A 276 -13.60 -2.63 20.40
C SER A 276 -13.28 -3.78 19.44
N ILE A 277 -12.17 -3.70 18.71
CA ILE A 277 -11.74 -4.78 17.82
C ILE A 277 -11.36 -6.00 18.65
N ILE A 278 -10.60 -5.86 19.74
CA ILE A 278 -10.24 -6.99 20.60
C ILE A 278 -11.49 -7.66 21.18
N GLU A 279 -12.48 -6.89 21.64
CA GLU A 279 -13.75 -7.42 22.13
C GLU A 279 -14.52 -8.18 21.04
N ALA A 280 -14.69 -7.59 19.85
CA ALA A 280 -15.34 -8.25 18.72
C ALA A 280 -14.60 -9.52 18.28
N ARG A 281 -13.27 -9.54 18.46
CA ARG A 281 -12.42 -10.69 18.16
C ARG A 281 -12.47 -11.75 19.23
N ASN A 282 -12.50 -11.43 20.51
CA ASN A 282 -12.66 -12.43 21.57
C ASN A 282 -14.02 -13.14 21.48
N ALA A 283 -15.03 -12.47 20.90
CA ALA A 283 -16.33 -13.07 20.61
C ALA A 283 -16.36 -13.94 19.34
N SER A 284 -15.30 -13.95 18.51
CA SER A 284 -15.20 -14.73 17.28
C SER A 284 -13.97 -15.66 17.29
N PHE A 285 -14.07 -16.87 16.77
CA PHE A 285 -12.90 -17.74 16.60
C PHE A 285 -12.03 -17.19 15.47
N ASN A 286 -11.12 -16.25 15.72
CA ASN A 286 -10.21 -15.74 14.69
C ASN A 286 -8.75 -15.66 15.15
N TRP A 287 -7.94 -16.58 14.63
CA TRP A 287 -6.51 -16.78 14.94
C TRP A 287 -5.56 -16.22 13.88
N SER A 288 -6.06 -15.43 12.92
CA SER A 288 -5.24 -14.94 11.79
C SER A 288 -4.01 -14.10 12.21
N TRP A 289 -4.02 -13.51 13.41
CA TRP A 289 -2.88 -12.75 13.92
C TRP A 289 -1.77 -13.62 14.48
N SER A 290 -2.14 -14.68 15.22
CA SER A 290 -1.16 -15.64 15.72
C SER A 290 -0.48 -16.33 14.56
N ASP A 291 -1.25 -16.74 13.54
CA ASP A 291 -0.71 -17.37 12.32
C ASP A 291 0.23 -16.42 11.58
N ARG A 292 -0.15 -15.14 11.47
CA ARG A 292 0.69 -14.12 10.87
C ARG A 292 1.97 -13.89 11.65
N TRP A 293 1.86 -13.65 12.95
CA TRP A 293 3.02 -13.43 13.83
C TRP A 293 3.95 -14.64 13.80
N ALA A 294 3.40 -15.86 13.92
CA ALA A 294 4.14 -17.10 13.83
C ALA A 294 4.87 -17.21 12.49
N SER A 295 4.20 -16.92 11.37
CA SER A 295 4.86 -16.94 10.05
C SER A 295 6.02 -15.95 9.99
N ILE A 296 5.86 -14.72 10.47
CA ILE A 296 6.90 -13.69 10.45
C ILE A 296 8.07 -14.11 11.35
N ALA A 297 7.77 -14.54 12.58
CA ALA A 297 8.77 -14.96 13.54
C ALA A 297 9.57 -16.17 13.04
N ALA A 298 8.91 -17.15 12.44
CA ALA A 298 9.56 -18.34 11.88
C ALA A 298 10.46 -17.98 10.69
N ALA A 299 10.00 -17.10 9.79
CA ALA A 299 10.78 -16.62 8.66
C ALA A 299 12.06 -15.90 9.12
N PHE A 300 11.95 -15.04 10.14
CA PHE A 300 13.11 -14.37 10.72
C PHE A 300 14.05 -15.36 11.41
N ARG A 301 13.52 -16.34 12.16
CA ARG A 301 14.36 -17.40 12.76
C ARG A 301 15.14 -18.15 11.68
N PHE A 302 14.47 -18.56 10.61
CA PHE A 302 15.10 -19.19 9.44
C PHE A 302 16.18 -18.30 8.82
N GLN A 303 15.89 -17.02 8.60
CA GLN A 303 16.84 -16.06 8.03
C GLN A 303 18.16 -16.02 8.80
N PHE A 304 18.11 -16.11 10.14
CA PHE A 304 19.29 -16.04 11.00
C PHE A 304 20.00 -17.38 11.24
N GLN A 305 19.59 -18.47 10.59
CA GLN A 305 20.27 -19.77 10.70
C GLN A 305 21.57 -19.83 9.89
N ASP A 306 21.68 -19.06 8.81
CA ASP A 306 22.81 -19.08 7.90
C ASP A 306 23.20 -17.65 7.47
N LEU A 307 24.50 -17.33 7.54
CA LEU A 307 25.00 -15.99 7.21
C LEU A 307 24.77 -15.62 5.74
N GLY A 308 24.86 -16.58 4.83
CA GLY A 308 24.60 -16.35 3.40
C GLY A 308 23.15 -15.91 3.18
N THR A 309 22.23 -16.65 3.82
CA THR A 309 20.81 -16.34 3.83
C THR A 309 20.54 -14.97 4.45
N VAL A 310 21.15 -14.64 5.60
CA VAL A 310 21.04 -13.29 6.23
C VAL A 310 21.38 -12.17 5.24
N LEU A 311 22.53 -12.28 4.58
CA LEU A 311 23.08 -11.19 3.77
C LEU A 311 22.41 -11.07 2.39
N PHE A 312 22.19 -12.20 1.72
CA PHE A 312 21.78 -12.27 0.31
C PHE A 312 20.36 -12.77 0.10
N GLY A 313 19.73 -13.34 1.14
CA GLY A 313 18.40 -13.93 1.07
C GLY A 313 18.40 -15.27 0.36
N VAL A 314 17.19 -15.80 0.16
CA VAL A 314 16.96 -17.08 -0.52
C VAL A 314 16.56 -16.95 -1.99
N GLY A 315 16.52 -15.73 -2.52
CA GLY A 315 16.01 -15.43 -3.85
C GLY A 315 14.49 -15.20 -3.87
N LYS A 316 14.06 -14.22 -4.69
CA LYS A 316 12.66 -13.84 -4.86
C LYS A 316 11.80 -15.04 -5.28
N GLY A 317 10.69 -15.24 -4.57
CA GLY A 317 9.71 -16.29 -4.87
C GLY A 317 10.01 -17.67 -4.29
N ASN A 318 11.12 -17.85 -3.55
CA ASN A 318 11.49 -19.16 -3.02
C ASN A 318 10.90 -19.45 -1.62
N MET A 319 10.44 -18.44 -0.87
CA MET A 319 10.00 -18.67 0.51
C MET A 319 8.78 -19.59 0.61
N THR A 320 7.81 -19.47 -0.29
CA THR A 320 6.64 -20.36 -0.31
C THR A 320 7.04 -21.83 -0.40
N GLN A 321 7.99 -22.17 -1.28
CA GLN A 321 8.50 -23.54 -1.41
C GLN A 321 9.26 -23.98 -0.15
N ILE A 322 10.09 -23.10 0.42
CA ILE A 322 10.86 -23.40 1.63
C ILE A 322 9.94 -23.70 2.84
N TYR A 323 8.80 -23.03 2.95
CA TYR A 323 7.77 -23.37 3.92
C TYR A 323 7.14 -24.74 3.64
N GLN A 324 6.76 -24.99 2.39
CA GLN A 324 6.12 -26.25 1.99
C GLN A 324 7.04 -27.48 2.16
N ASP A 325 8.35 -27.30 1.98
CA ASP A 325 9.36 -28.33 2.20
C ASP A 325 9.65 -28.58 3.70
N GLY A 326 8.99 -27.86 4.61
CA GLY A 326 9.17 -28.00 6.06
C GLY A 326 10.52 -27.49 6.58
N ARG A 327 11.25 -26.69 5.79
CA ARG A 327 12.56 -26.14 6.17
C ARG A 327 12.46 -25.00 7.18
N VAL A 328 11.31 -24.34 7.25
CA VAL A 328 11.01 -23.35 8.28
C VAL A 328 10.36 -24.04 9.48
N SER A 329 11.07 -24.09 10.61
CA SER A 329 10.52 -24.70 11.82
C SER A 329 9.45 -23.82 12.48
N MET A 330 8.32 -24.46 12.80
CA MET A 330 7.20 -23.86 13.54
C MET A 330 7.05 -24.42 14.97
N SER A 331 7.96 -25.30 15.43
CA SER A 331 7.80 -26.17 16.60
C SER A 331 7.49 -25.48 17.94
N ASP A 332 7.81 -24.20 18.07
CA ASP A 332 7.68 -23.43 19.33
C ASP A 332 6.84 -22.16 19.15
N LEU A 333 5.98 -22.12 18.12
CA LEU A 333 5.14 -20.97 17.83
C LEU A 333 3.67 -21.36 17.96
N GLU A 334 2.89 -20.49 18.59
CA GLU A 334 1.44 -20.66 18.66
C GLU A 334 0.81 -20.22 17.34
N TYR A 335 0.11 -21.16 16.69
CA TYR A 335 -0.68 -20.93 15.49
C TYR A 335 -1.85 -21.91 15.45
N TYR A 336 -2.90 -21.55 14.74
CA TYR A 336 -4.08 -22.38 14.56
C TYR A 336 -4.00 -23.15 13.24
N HIS A 337 -3.56 -22.48 12.16
CA HIS A 337 -3.22 -23.12 10.90
C HIS A 337 -1.74 -22.94 10.60
N ALA A 338 -1.06 -24.04 10.28
CA ALA A 338 0.35 -24.00 9.90
C ALA A 338 0.52 -23.05 8.69
N PRO A 339 1.24 -21.92 8.85
CA PRO A 339 1.43 -20.98 7.77
C PRO A 339 2.25 -21.64 6.66
N GLY A 340 1.73 -21.64 5.44
CA GLY A 340 2.44 -22.13 4.25
C GLY A 340 3.34 -21.08 3.59
N ASP A 341 3.45 -19.89 4.17
CA ASP A 341 4.22 -18.77 3.61
C ASP A 341 4.44 -17.63 4.61
N ILE A 342 5.31 -16.67 4.27
CA ILE A 342 5.49 -15.43 5.01
C ILE A 342 4.28 -14.52 4.81
N GLN A 343 3.54 -14.27 5.88
CA GLN A 343 2.39 -13.36 5.87
C GLN A 343 2.80 -11.89 6.11
N SER A 344 3.79 -11.41 5.36
CA SER A 344 4.30 -10.04 5.44
C SER A 344 5.04 -9.66 4.16
N VAL A 345 4.62 -8.58 3.49
CA VAL A 345 5.32 -8.07 2.30
C VAL A 345 6.72 -7.55 2.65
N LEU A 346 6.87 -6.81 3.76
CA LEU A 346 8.20 -6.34 4.17
C LEU A 346 9.09 -7.48 4.69
N GLY A 347 8.51 -8.43 5.43
CA GLY A 347 9.23 -9.63 5.87
C GLY A 347 9.74 -10.42 4.67
N ARG A 348 8.89 -10.65 3.68
CA ARG A 348 9.28 -11.30 2.42
C ARG A 348 10.36 -10.52 1.67
N MET A 349 10.22 -9.20 1.57
CA MET A 349 11.25 -8.35 0.95
C MET A 349 12.63 -8.55 1.59
N ILE A 350 12.71 -8.65 2.92
CA ILE A 350 13.97 -8.86 3.64
C ILE A 350 14.46 -10.30 3.48
N VAL A 351 13.60 -11.30 3.67
CA VAL A 351 14.03 -12.72 3.67
C VAL A 351 14.39 -13.19 2.27
N GLU A 352 13.62 -12.81 1.25
CA GLU A 352 13.89 -13.23 -0.13
C GLU A 352 15.06 -12.47 -0.76
N ASN A 353 15.31 -11.21 -0.40
CA ASN A 353 16.40 -10.41 -0.98
C ASN A 353 17.61 -10.20 -0.06
N GLY A 354 17.56 -10.72 1.16
CA GLY A 354 18.58 -10.50 2.19
C GLY A 354 18.54 -9.10 2.80
N ILE A 355 19.26 -8.91 3.90
CA ILE A 355 19.36 -7.62 4.59
C ILE A 355 20.07 -6.57 3.71
N LEU A 356 21.02 -6.98 2.86
CA LEU A 356 21.75 -6.03 2.02
C LEU A 356 20.84 -5.38 0.96
N LEU A 357 20.19 -6.18 0.12
CA LEU A 357 19.32 -5.65 -0.93
C LEU A 357 17.92 -5.32 -0.39
N GLY A 358 17.27 -6.24 0.31
CA GLY A 358 15.94 -6.03 0.88
C GLY A 358 15.91 -4.93 1.94
N GLY A 359 16.93 -4.85 2.80
CA GLY A 359 17.07 -3.77 3.77
C GLY A 359 17.36 -2.43 3.10
N ALA A 360 18.23 -2.37 2.08
CA ALA A 360 18.46 -1.15 1.32
C ALA A 360 17.21 -0.66 0.59
N MET A 361 16.43 -1.57 0.00
CA MET A 361 15.13 -1.26 -0.62
C MET A 361 14.16 -0.64 0.39
N LEU A 362 14.00 -1.28 1.56
CA LEU A 362 13.15 -0.77 2.64
C LEU A 362 13.59 0.61 3.11
N ILE A 363 14.88 0.79 3.41
CA ILE A 363 15.44 2.08 3.83
C ILE A 363 15.22 3.14 2.75
N GLY A 364 15.43 2.80 1.48
CA GLY A 364 15.20 3.68 0.35
C GLY A 364 13.74 4.17 0.28
N LEU A 365 12.77 3.27 0.42
CA LEU A 365 11.35 3.63 0.47
C LEU A 365 11.02 4.52 1.69
N CYS A 366 11.54 4.18 2.87
CA CYS A 366 11.37 4.97 4.08
C CYS A 366 11.92 6.40 3.91
N ILE A 367 13.12 6.54 3.34
CA ILE A 367 13.74 7.84 3.05
C ILE A 367 12.88 8.63 2.07
N VAL A 368 12.40 8.01 0.99
CA VAL A 368 11.54 8.67 -0.01
C VAL A 368 10.27 9.21 0.64
N ILE A 369 9.59 8.39 1.46
CA ILE A 369 8.36 8.79 2.17
C ILE A 369 8.66 9.97 3.10
N VAL A 370 9.67 9.86 3.97
CA VAL A 370 9.98 10.90 4.95
C VAL A 370 10.46 12.19 4.28
N ALA A 371 11.34 12.10 3.28
CA ALA A 371 11.86 13.26 2.56
C ALA A 371 10.77 14.02 1.80
N ALA A 372 9.82 13.30 1.20
CA ALA A 372 8.68 13.91 0.52
C ALA A 372 7.74 14.62 1.50
N LEU A 373 7.49 14.01 2.67
CA LEU A 373 6.48 14.49 3.62
C LEU A 373 6.98 15.55 4.61
N ARG A 374 8.27 15.53 4.97
CA ARG A 374 8.84 16.44 5.98
C ARG A 374 8.53 17.92 5.71
N PRO A 375 8.62 18.46 4.47
CA PRO A 375 8.27 19.86 4.21
C PRO A 375 6.77 20.17 4.26
N ILE A 376 5.90 19.16 4.22
CA ILE A 376 4.44 19.32 4.19
C ILE A 376 3.88 19.34 5.60
N ILE A 377 4.28 18.34 6.39
CA ILE A 377 3.69 18.00 7.68
C ILE A 377 4.73 17.94 8.81
N GLY A 378 5.98 18.35 8.55
CA GLY A 378 7.08 18.27 9.51
C GLY A 378 7.59 16.85 9.71
N THR A 379 8.70 16.71 10.43
CA THR A 379 9.36 15.41 10.68
C THR A 379 8.45 14.44 11.43
N PHE A 380 7.79 14.89 12.50
CA PHE A 380 6.92 14.03 13.30
C PHE A 380 5.75 13.48 12.47
N GLY A 381 5.06 14.35 11.70
CA GLY A 381 3.96 13.88 10.85
C GLY A 381 4.43 12.93 9.74
N ALA A 382 5.61 13.16 9.18
CA ALA A 382 6.22 12.25 8.20
C ALA A 382 6.53 10.88 8.81
N VAL A 383 7.02 10.83 10.05
CA VAL A 383 7.26 9.57 10.79
C VAL A 383 5.96 8.84 11.10
N VAL A 384 4.89 9.55 11.49
CA VAL A 384 3.56 8.94 11.71
C VAL A 384 3.00 8.34 10.43
N ALA A 385 3.10 9.04 9.30
CA ALA A 385 2.69 8.51 8.00
C ALA A 385 3.52 7.28 7.59
N LEU A 386 4.83 7.31 7.81
CA LEU A 386 5.72 6.18 7.56
C LEU A 386 5.34 4.98 8.44
N ALA A 387 5.08 5.18 9.73
CA ALA A 387 4.66 4.12 10.64
C ALA A 387 3.36 3.46 10.16
N GLY A 388 2.39 4.25 9.68
CA GLY A 388 1.18 3.73 9.06
C GLY A 388 1.47 2.83 7.85
N TRP A 389 2.37 3.25 6.97
CA TRP A 389 2.79 2.44 5.82
C TRP A 389 3.53 1.16 6.23
N ILE A 390 4.44 1.23 7.21
CA ILE A 390 5.18 0.06 7.73
C ILE A 390 4.22 -0.96 8.34
N VAL A 391 3.25 -0.52 9.15
CA VAL A 391 2.26 -1.43 9.75
C VAL A 391 1.41 -2.09 8.66
N VAL A 392 0.98 -1.33 7.66
CA VAL A 392 0.23 -1.87 6.52
C VAL A 392 1.05 -2.89 5.72
N ALA A 393 2.25 -2.54 5.29
CA ALA A 393 3.09 -3.40 4.44
C ALA A 393 3.72 -4.57 5.21
N GLY A 394 4.07 -4.37 6.47
CA GLY A 394 4.84 -5.33 7.26
C GLY A 394 4.00 -6.23 8.16
N LEU A 395 2.88 -5.75 8.69
CA LEU A 395 2.08 -6.48 9.68
C LEU A 395 0.66 -6.79 9.19
N THR A 396 0.23 -6.20 8.07
CA THR A 396 -1.18 -6.25 7.65
C THR A 396 -1.43 -6.98 6.34
N THR A 397 -0.51 -6.86 5.39
CA THR A 397 -0.75 -7.38 4.04
C THR A 397 0.25 -8.48 3.69
N THR A 398 -0.26 -9.55 3.09
CA THR A 398 0.52 -10.70 2.58
C THR A 398 0.70 -10.65 1.07
N TYR A 399 -0.16 -9.89 0.37
CA TYR A 399 -0.18 -9.79 -1.09
C TYR A 399 0.69 -8.65 -1.59
N GLU A 400 1.81 -8.98 -2.23
CA GLU A 400 2.63 -8.00 -2.95
C GLU A 400 1.85 -7.36 -4.10
N ALA A 401 0.84 -8.04 -4.65
CA ALA A 401 -0.05 -7.51 -5.68
C ALA A 401 -0.92 -6.32 -5.20
N ALA A 402 -1.01 -6.05 -3.89
CA ALA A 402 -1.76 -4.92 -3.35
C ALA A 402 -1.11 -3.59 -3.77
N SER A 403 -1.61 -3.00 -4.86
CA SER A 403 -0.94 -1.90 -5.57
C SER A 403 -0.66 -0.68 -4.69
N TRP A 404 -1.46 -0.44 -3.65
CA TRP A 404 -1.29 0.71 -2.75
C TRP A 404 -0.04 0.66 -1.87
N LEU A 405 0.51 -0.53 -1.61
CA LEU A 405 1.81 -0.68 -0.95
C LEU A 405 2.92 0.03 -1.73
N TRP A 406 2.80 0.05 -3.06
CA TRP A 406 3.76 0.58 -4.02
C TRP A 406 3.36 1.96 -4.56
N ALA A 407 2.06 2.20 -4.75
CA ALA A 407 1.55 3.48 -5.21
C ALA A 407 1.85 4.60 -4.22
N PHE A 408 1.70 4.36 -2.91
CA PHE A 408 1.98 5.36 -1.88
C PHE A 408 3.44 5.89 -1.95
N PRO A 409 4.48 5.04 -1.88
CA PRO A 409 5.86 5.51 -2.08
C PRO A 409 6.11 6.07 -3.49
N GLY A 410 5.44 5.56 -4.53
CA GLY A 410 5.50 6.14 -5.88
C GLY A 410 5.03 7.59 -5.94
N ILE A 411 3.90 7.91 -5.28
CA ILE A 411 3.41 9.28 -5.14
C ILE A 411 4.46 10.14 -4.41
N MET A 412 5.02 9.64 -3.31
CA MET A 412 6.05 10.36 -2.54
C MET A 412 7.31 10.62 -3.37
N LEU A 413 7.75 9.64 -4.16
CA LEU A 413 8.89 9.77 -5.08
C LEU A 413 8.65 10.87 -6.11
N GLY A 414 7.48 10.86 -6.76
CA GLY A 414 7.11 11.89 -7.72
C GLY A 414 7.04 13.28 -7.10
N LEU A 415 6.54 13.40 -5.86
CA LEU A 415 6.49 14.67 -5.12
C LEU A 415 7.89 15.19 -4.80
N LEU A 416 8.78 14.30 -4.35
CA LEU A 416 10.17 14.63 -4.04
C LEU A 416 10.92 15.09 -5.29
N ALA A 417 10.73 14.41 -6.41
CA ALA A 417 11.36 14.74 -7.68
C ALA A 417 10.84 16.08 -8.25
N ARG A 418 9.52 16.29 -8.22
CA ARG A 418 8.88 17.54 -8.71
C ARG A 418 9.39 18.79 -7.99
N ARG A 419 9.64 18.72 -6.67
CA ARG A 419 10.22 19.86 -5.91
C ARG A 419 11.63 20.25 -6.35
N LYS A 420 12.43 19.28 -6.81
CA LYS A 420 13.78 19.58 -7.31
C LYS A 420 13.72 20.27 -8.68
N LEU A 421 12.70 19.96 -9.48
CA LEU A 421 12.47 20.55 -10.80
C LEU A 421 11.84 21.94 -10.73
N VAL A 422 11.03 22.19 -9.71
CA VAL A 422 10.45 23.51 -9.41
C VAL A 422 10.96 23.93 -8.04
N PRO A 423 12.21 24.44 -7.94
CA PRO A 423 12.67 25.06 -6.72
C PRO A 423 11.67 26.17 -6.39
N GLU A 424 11.13 26.17 -5.18
CA GLU A 424 10.35 27.29 -4.67
C GLU A 424 11.22 28.54 -4.88
N ALA A 425 10.78 29.46 -5.75
CA ALA A 425 11.40 30.76 -5.86
C ALA A 425 11.41 31.31 -4.43
N SER A 426 12.62 31.45 -3.89
CA SER A 426 12.95 31.81 -2.51
C SER A 426 11.93 32.81 -1.95
N ALA A 427 11.18 32.35 -0.95
CA ALA A 427 10.34 33.20 -0.10
C ALA A 427 11.20 34.11 0.78
#